data_AF-A0A4U9CU56-F1
#
_entry.id   AF-A0A4U9CU56-F1
#
_cell.length_a   1.000
_cell.length_b   1.000
_cell.length_c   1.000
_cell.angle_alpha   90.00
_cell.angle_beta   90.00
_cell.angle_gamma   90.00
#
_symmetry.space_group_name_H-M   'P 1'
#
loop_
_entity.id
_entity.type
_entity.pdbx_description
1 polymer ?
#
loop_
_entity_poly.entity_id
_entity_poly.type
_entity_poly.pdbx_seq_one_letter_code
_entity_poly.pdbx_strand_id
1 'polypeptide(L)' 'MTISNYRWRLGIDKGEQKYAAYEQKLAQLPAISVPTITIEGDNNGAPHPAAASYRAKI' A
#
# COMPACT_ATOMS: atom_id res chain seq x y z
N MET A 1 7.81 -7.55 15.29
CA MET A 1 6.97 -6.39 14.91
C MET A 1 6.00 -6.76 13.78
N THR A 2 5.20 -7.82 13.94
CA THR A 2 4.17 -8.22 12.93
C THR A 2 2.77 -7.77 13.37
N ILE A 3 2.53 -7.80 14.69
CA ILE A 3 1.25 -7.42 15.30
C ILE A 3 0.92 -5.94 15.05
N SER A 4 1.88 -5.02 15.20
CA SER A 4 1.64 -3.59 14.97
C SER A 4 1.34 -3.25 13.50
N ASN A 5 1.84 -4.01 12.52
CA ASN A 5 1.58 -3.75 11.10
C ASN A 5 0.09 -3.96 10.76
N TYR A 6 -0.48 -5.10 11.13
CA TYR A 6 -1.90 -5.37 10.89
C TYR A 6 -2.80 -4.49 11.74
N ARG A 7 -2.44 -4.23 13.00
CA ARG A 7 -3.21 -3.31 13.85
C ARG A 7 -3.23 -1.90 13.27
N TRP A 8 -2.10 -1.41 12.79
CA TRP A 8 -2.02 -0.12 12.10
C TRP A 8 -2.85 -0.12 10.80
N ARG A 9 -2.72 -1.16 9.96
CA ARG A 9 -3.50 -1.30 8.72
C ARG A 9 -5.02 -1.33 8.97
N LEU A 10 -5.43 -1.90 10.11
CA LEU A 10 -6.84 -1.95 10.55
C LEU A 10 -7.27 -0.71 11.35
N GLY A 11 -6.39 0.28 11.57
CA GLY A 11 -6.70 1.50 12.31
C GLY A 11 -6.82 1.33 13.84
N ILE A 12 -6.34 0.22 14.39
CA ILE A 12 -6.43 -0.16 15.81
C ILE A 12 -5.17 0.29 16.59
N ASP A 13 -4.14 0.76 15.89
CA ASP A 13 -2.89 1.27 16.47
C ASP A 13 -2.53 2.62 15.86
N LYS A 14 -1.98 3.53 16.67
CA LYS A 14 -1.54 4.85 16.20
C LYS A 14 -0.10 4.76 15.72
N GLY A 15 0.18 5.33 14.54
CA GLY A 15 1.56 5.50 14.07
C GLY A 15 2.35 6.51 14.89
N GLU A 16 3.67 6.53 14.71
CA GLU A 16 4.54 7.52 15.36
C GLU A 16 4.36 8.92 14.74
N GLN A 17 4.40 9.97 15.56
CA GLN A 17 4.19 11.35 15.10
C GLN A 17 5.16 11.79 13.99
N LYS A 18 6.41 11.32 14.02
CA LYS A 18 7.43 11.62 13.00
C LYS A 18 7.05 11.12 11.60
N TYR A 19 6.10 10.18 11.48
CA TYR A 19 5.62 9.66 10.20
C TYR A 19 4.26 10.24 9.76
N ALA A 20 3.59 11.02 10.62
CA ALA A 20 2.23 11.50 10.35
C ALA A 20 2.11 12.29 9.03
N ALA A 21 3.11 13.12 8.69
CA ALA A 21 3.13 13.87 7.44
C ALA A 21 3.26 12.98 6.20
N TYR A 22 3.96 11.85 6.31
CA TYR A 22 4.05 10.86 5.23
C TYR A 22 2.74 10.11 5.09
N GLU A 23 2.12 9.69 6.19
CA GLU A 23 0.82 9.01 6.17
C GLU A 23 -0.28 9.90 5.57
N GLN A 24 -0.29 11.19 5.87
CA GLN A 24 -1.21 12.15 5.26
C GLN A 24 -1.04 12.26 3.73
N LYS A 25 0.19 12.15 3.22
CA LYS A 25 0.45 12.13 1.77
C LYS A 25 0.02 10.80 1.15
N LEU A 26 0.35 9.67 1.79
CA LEU A 26 0.00 8.33 1.29
C LEU A 26 -1.51 8.08 1.30
N ALA A 27 -2.25 8.65 2.27
CA ALA A 27 -3.70 8.56 2.34
C ALA A 27 -4.43 9.16 1.12
N GLN A 28 -3.77 10.03 0.35
CA GLN A 28 -4.30 10.59 -0.90
C GLN A 28 -4.10 9.65 -2.10
N LEU A 29 -3.45 8.50 -1.90
CA LEU A 29 -3.14 7.51 -2.94
C LEU A 29 -2.43 8.13 -4.16
N PRO A 30 -1.30 8.84 -3.97
CA PRO A 30 -0.60 9.52 -5.04
C PRO A 30 -0.10 8.53 -6.11
N ALA A 31 -0.06 8.98 -7.37
CA ALA A 31 0.47 8.20 -8.47
C ALA A 31 1.99 8.05 -8.39
N ILE A 32 2.51 6.93 -8.89
CA ILE A 32 3.95 6.65 -8.98
C ILE A 32 4.42 7.08 -10.37
N SER A 33 5.14 8.20 -10.47
CA SER A 33 5.52 8.80 -11.76
C SER A 33 6.79 8.23 -12.38
N VAL A 34 7.52 7.38 -11.67
CA VAL A 34 8.75 6.75 -12.19
C VAL A 34 8.41 5.52 -13.02
N PRO A 35 9.20 5.18 -14.05
CA PRO A 35 8.98 3.97 -14.85
C PRO A 35 8.86 2.73 -13.95
N THR A 36 7.73 2.03 -14.06
CA THR A 36 7.36 0.95 -13.15
C THR A 36 6.91 -0.28 -13.94
N ILE A 37 7.39 -1.46 -13.54
CA ILE A 37 6.91 -2.76 -14.03
C ILE A 37 6.15 -3.42 -12.89
N THR A 38 4.91 -3.84 -13.15
CA THR A 38 4.09 -4.63 -12.21
C THR A 38 4.16 -6.10 -12.60
N ILE A 39 4.35 -6.99 -11.62
CA ILE A 39 4.48 -8.43 -11.82
C ILE A 39 3.43 -9.13 -10.95
N GLU A 40 2.72 -10.11 -11.51
CA GLU A 40 1.74 -10.95 -10.81
C GLU A 40 1.93 -12.42 -11.22
N GLY A 41 1.60 -13.35 -10.32
CA GLY A 41 1.66 -14.78 -10.58
C GLY A 41 0.28 -15.41 -10.79
N ASP A 42 0.16 -16.27 -11.80
CA ASP A 42 -1.12 -16.91 -12.17
C ASP A 42 -1.77 -17.75 -11.05
N ASN A 43 -0.95 -18.27 -10.12
CA ASN A 43 -1.38 -19.12 -9.01
C ASN A 43 -1.17 -18.46 -7.63
N ASN A 44 -1.24 -17.13 -7.56
CA ASN A 44 -1.10 -16.41 -6.30
C ASN A 44 -2.37 -16.54 -5.43
N GLY A 45 -2.28 -17.27 -4.32
CA GLY A 45 -3.40 -17.47 -3.38
C GLY A 45 -3.61 -16.34 -2.38
N ALA A 46 -2.76 -15.31 -2.36
CA ALA A 46 -2.89 -14.19 -1.44
C ALA A 46 -3.90 -13.15 -1.96
N PRO A 47 -4.47 -12.28 -1.09
CA PRO A 47 -5.28 -11.18 -1.58
C PRO A 47 -4.45 -10.19 -2.41
N HIS A 48 -4.77 -10.07 -3.70
CA HIS A 48 -4.17 -9.11 -4.61
C HIS A 48 -5.23 -8.48 -5.54
N PRO A 49 -5.09 -7.21 -5.92
CA PRO A 49 -5.89 -6.60 -6.99
C PRO A 49 -5.75 -7.32 -8.34
N ALA A 50 -6.69 -7.09 -9.25
CA ALA A 50 -6.52 -7.48 -10.65
C ALA A 50 -5.33 -6.72 -11.27
N ALA A 51 -4.53 -7.38 -12.11
CA ALA A 51 -3.33 -6.80 -12.71
C ALA A 51 -3.60 -5.46 -13.44
N ALA A 52 -4.74 -5.35 -14.13
CA ALA A 52 -5.13 -4.13 -14.83
C ALA A 52 -5.34 -2.92 -13.90
N SER A 53 -5.69 -3.14 -12.63
CA SER A 53 -5.97 -2.08 -11.66
C SER A 53 -4.72 -1.28 -11.28
N TYR A 54 -3.52 -1.87 -11.37
CA TYR A 54 -2.28 -1.17 -11.07
C TYR A 54 -1.99 -0.03 -12.06
N ARG A 55 -2.49 -0.13 -13.30
CA ARG A 55 -2.28 0.88 -14.35
C ARG A 55 -2.85 2.25 -13.97
N ALA A 56 -3.90 2.32 -13.15
CA ALA A 56 -4.49 3.58 -12.72
C ALA A 56 -3.65 4.31 -11.65
N LYS A 57 -2.56 3.69 -11.16
CA LYS A 57 -1.70 4.20 -10.08
C LYS A 57 -0.26 4.50 -10.51
N ILE A 58 0.09 4.18 -11.76
CA ILE A 58 1.39 4.44 -12.39
C ILE A 58 1.23 5.37 -13.59
#